data_AF-A0A0D6LHU1-F1
#
_entry.id   AF-A0A0D6LHU1-F1
#
_cell.length_a   1.000
_cell.length_b   1.000
_cell.length_c   1.000
_cell.angle_alpha   90.00
_cell.angle_beta   90.00
_cell.angle_gamma   90.00
#
_symmetry.space_group_name_H-M   'P 1'
#
loop_
_entity.id
_entity.type
_entity.pdbx_description
1 polymer ?
#
loop_
_entity_poly.entity_id
_entity_poly.type
_entity_poly.pdbx_seq_one_letter_code
_entity_poly.pdbx_strand_id
1 'polypeptide(L)'
;MNRRGKHENVDVHIGECAAEEVRVARLTGLNPLLAVREFIYDRKIATIGRRALDPRGYFSKGLRNMRHFGKGPIKDFTLYNNPETRFAGQPAVNGVGSARGLALVHQLAMDGTLLSNHIREKIFQPLFMDEYDHSIGEVQNKGYGFMFTRSPTGSWQIGHMGVGGQIVRFDPENDLVLCYLTNAFKAGTGEHVFTYNRLQRKVYDIVRQQQKTSDSTDK
;
A
#
# COMPACT_ATOMS: atom_id res chain seq x y z
N MET A 1 13.61 -35.84 6.64
CA MET A 1 12.82 -35.70 5.39
C MET A 1 12.89 -34.23 4.97
N ASN A 2 13.66 -33.94 3.92
CA ASN A 2 14.13 -32.62 3.57
C ASN A 2 13.02 -31.83 2.84
N ARG A 3 12.29 -30.95 3.52
CA ARG A 3 11.32 -30.04 2.88
C ARG A 3 12.06 -28.87 2.23
N ARG A 4 12.72 -29.11 1.08
CA ARG A 4 12.94 -28.04 0.09
C ARG A 4 11.62 -27.89 -0.67
N GLY A 5 10.66 -27.20 -0.06
CA GLY A 5 9.40 -26.84 -0.69
C GLY A 5 9.66 -25.82 -1.79
N LYS A 6 9.00 -25.99 -2.94
CA LYS A 6 8.93 -25.00 -4.02
C LYS A 6 8.72 -23.60 -3.43
N HIS A 7 9.72 -22.73 -3.50
CA HIS A 7 9.45 -21.31 -3.39
C HIS A 7 8.63 -20.96 -4.63
N GLU A 8 7.32 -20.74 -4.45
CA GLU A 8 6.55 -20.02 -5.45
C GLU A 8 7.32 -18.75 -5.79
N ASN A 9 7.52 -18.49 -7.09
CA ASN A 9 8.33 -17.36 -7.53
C ASN A 9 7.61 -16.06 -7.16
N VAL A 10 7.91 -15.53 -5.98
CA VAL A 10 7.37 -14.28 -5.48
C VAL A 10 8.00 -13.14 -6.30
N ASP A 11 7.20 -12.55 -7.18
CA ASP A 11 7.61 -11.42 -8.01
C ASP A 11 7.57 -10.10 -7.20
N VAL A 12 8.47 -9.99 -6.21
CA VAL A 12 8.69 -8.83 -5.34
C VAL A 12 10.18 -8.64 -5.13
N HIS A 13 10.68 -7.45 -5.45
CA HIS A 13 12.10 -7.11 -5.51
C HIS A 13 12.34 -5.78 -4.79
N ILE A 14 13.45 -5.70 -4.06
CA ILE A 14 13.99 -4.44 -3.53
C ILE A 14 15.43 -4.35 -4.03
N GLY A 15 15.70 -3.44 -4.96
CA GLY A 15 17.02 -3.34 -5.58
C GLY A 15 17.10 -4.06 -6.93
N GLU A 16 17.99 -5.04 -7.01
CA GLU A 16 18.33 -5.78 -8.23
C GLU A 16 17.09 -6.45 -8.86
N CYS A 17 16.58 -5.85 -9.94
CA CYS A 17 15.42 -6.34 -10.71
C CYS A 17 15.69 -6.31 -12.22
N ALA A 18 16.97 -6.36 -12.62
CA ALA A 18 17.41 -6.21 -14.02
C ALA A 18 16.73 -7.22 -14.97
N ALA A 19 16.50 -8.45 -14.51
CA ALA A 19 15.81 -9.48 -15.29
C ALA A 19 14.34 -9.13 -15.58
N GLU A 20 13.73 -8.30 -14.74
CA GLU A 20 12.31 -7.99 -14.78
C GLU A 20 11.99 -6.65 -15.44
N GLU A 21 13.02 -5.91 -15.87
CA GLU A 21 12.93 -4.58 -16.46
C GLU A 21 11.91 -4.47 -17.61
N VAL A 22 11.85 -5.50 -18.46
CA VAL A 22 10.89 -5.55 -19.58
C VAL A 22 9.43 -5.70 -19.13
N ARG A 23 9.21 -6.17 -17.90
CA ARG A 23 7.89 -6.36 -17.28
C ARG A 23 7.49 -5.20 -16.36
N VAL A 24 8.42 -4.30 -16.02
CA VAL A 24 8.13 -3.17 -15.12
C VAL A 24 7.29 -2.12 -15.84
N ALA A 25 6.06 -1.92 -15.37
CA ALA A 25 5.20 -0.86 -15.84
C ALA A 25 5.78 0.51 -15.45
N ARG A 26 5.97 1.40 -16.42
CA ARG A 26 6.48 2.75 -16.18
C ARG A 26 5.44 3.60 -15.46
N LEU A 27 5.86 4.25 -14.39
CA LEU A 27 5.08 5.25 -13.67
C LEU A 27 4.81 6.45 -14.59
N THR A 28 3.58 6.93 -14.58
CA THR A 28 3.16 8.16 -15.23
C THR A 28 2.80 9.21 -14.18
N GLY A 29 3.07 10.48 -14.47
CA GLY A 29 2.73 11.59 -13.57
C GLY A 29 1.22 11.75 -13.34
N LEU A 30 0.88 12.70 -12.45
CA LEU A 30 -0.50 12.97 -12.07
C LEU A 30 -1.33 13.44 -13.26
N ASN A 31 -2.43 12.74 -13.56
CA ASN A 31 -3.40 13.16 -14.55
C ASN A 31 -4.42 14.14 -13.93
N PRO A 32 -4.55 15.39 -14.42
CA PRO A 32 -5.44 16.39 -13.82
C PRO A 32 -6.91 15.97 -13.76
N LEU A 33 -7.43 15.30 -14.79
CA LEU A 33 -8.82 14.86 -14.82
C LEU A 33 -9.09 13.76 -13.78
N LEU A 34 -8.14 12.83 -13.61
CA LEU A 34 -8.23 11.82 -12.57
C LEU A 34 -8.09 12.42 -11.17
N ALA A 35 -7.24 13.44 -11.02
CA ALA A 35 -7.09 14.18 -9.77
C ALA A 35 -8.40 14.88 -9.35
N VAL A 36 -9.10 15.53 -10.30
CA VAL A 36 -10.40 16.15 -10.04
C VAL A 36 -11.42 15.10 -9.58
N ARG A 37 -11.46 13.93 -10.23
CA ARG A 37 -12.36 12.84 -9.82
C ARG A 37 -12.09 12.37 -8.39
N GLU A 38 -10.82 12.25 -8.01
CA GLU A 38 -10.46 11.85 -6.65
C GLU A 38 -10.79 12.93 -5.62
N PHE A 39 -10.59 14.20 -5.95
CA PHE A 39 -11.00 15.31 -5.11
C PHE A 39 -12.52 15.37 -4.90
N ILE A 40 -13.32 15.09 -5.95
CA ILE A 40 -14.78 15.00 -5.83
C ILE A 40 -15.18 13.85 -4.92
N TYR A 41 -14.47 12.71 -5.00
CA TYR A 41 -14.72 11.56 -4.14
C TYR A 41 -14.37 11.84 -2.68
N ASP A 42 -13.22 12.46 -2.42
CA ASP A 42 -12.81 12.83 -1.06
C ASP A 42 -12.07 14.17 -1.03
N ARG A 43 -12.76 15.17 -0.46
CA ARG A 43 -12.22 16.53 -0.33
C ARG A 43 -11.06 16.62 0.66
N LYS A 44 -10.85 15.63 1.55
CA LYS A 44 -9.70 15.59 2.48
C LYS A 44 -8.36 15.53 1.75
N ILE A 45 -8.34 15.06 0.50
CA ILE A 45 -7.14 15.10 -0.36
C ILE A 45 -6.57 16.50 -0.47
N ALA A 46 -7.40 17.56 -0.47
CA ALA A 46 -6.87 18.93 -0.50
C ALA A 46 -6.14 19.31 0.80
N THR A 47 -6.61 18.85 1.96
CA THR A 47 -5.95 19.07 3.25
C THR A 47 -4.61 18.34 3.31
N ILE A 48 -4.59 17.07 2.91
CA ILE A 48 -3.38 16.24 2.82
C ILE A 48 -2.40 16.84 1.82
N GLY A 49 -2.88 17.23 0.64
CA GLY A 49 -2.10 17.88 -0.40
C GLY A 49 -1.49 19.19 0.08
N ARG A 50 -2.26 20.03 0.80
CA ARG A 50 -1.74 21.26 1.42
C ARG A 50 -0.60 20.97 2.41
N ARG A 51 -0.70 19.90 3.20
CA ARG A 51 0.34 19.50 4.15
C ARG A 51 1.58 18.93 3.46
N ALA A 52 1.39 18.10 2.43
CA ALA A 52 2.47 17.51 1.65
C ALA A 52 3.26 18.57 0.88
N LEU A 53 2.56 19.60 0.37
CA LEU A 53 3.15 20.73 -0.36
C LEU A 53 3.71 21.83 0.56
N ASP A 54 3.49 21.76 1.88
CA ASP A 54 4.05 22.73 2.82
C ASP A 54 5.58 22.64 2.79
N PRO A 55 6.28 23.71 2.34
CA PRO A 55 7.74 23.70 2.24
C PRO A 55 8.43 23.54 3.60
N ARG A 56 7.73 23.80 4.71
CA ARG A 56 8.22 23.64 6.09
C ARG A 56 7.80 22.31 6.71
N GLY A 57 6.91 21.55 6.07
CA GLY A 57 6.41 20.26 6.53
C GLY A 57 7.47 19.15 6.56
N TYR A 58 7.23 18.12 7.37
CA TYR A 58 8.13 16.97 7.48
C TYR A 58 8.29 16.22 6.16
N PHE A 59 7.22 16.08 5.37
CA PHE A 59 7.26 15.43 4.07
C PHE A 59 8.20 16.17 3.09
N SER A 60 8.07 17.50 3.00
CA SER A 60 8.99 18.33 2.22
C SER A 60 10.44 18.19 2.69
N LYS A 61 10.69 18.18 4.00
CA LYS A 61 12.04 17.93 4.56
C LYS A 61 12.60 16.57 4.15
N GLY A 62 11.80 15.51 4.22
CA GLY A 62 12.19 14.16 3.76
C GLY A 62 12.51 14.13 2.26
N LEU A 63 11.65 14.76 1.45
CA LEU A 63 11.87 14.91 0.02
C LEU A 63 13.14 15.69 -0.30
N ARG A 64 13.54 16.70 0.50
CA ARG A 64 14.79 17.44 0.25
C ARG A 64 16.02 16.53 0.22
N ASN A 65 16.07 15.48 1.02
CA ASN A 65 17.18 14.52 1.02
C ASN A 65 17.23 13.73 -0.30
N MET A 66 16.09 13.52 -0.94
CA MET A 66 16.02 12.90 -2.28
C MET A 66 16.44 13.87 -3.40
N ARG A 67 17.06 15.04 -3.13
CA ARG A 67 17.37 16.08 -4.16
C ARG A 67 18.42 15.64 -5.16
N HIS A 68 19.16 14.59 -4.82
CA HIS A 68 20.05 13.90 -5.73
C HIS A 68 19.30 13.05 -6.79
N PHE A 69 17.99 12.82 -6.64
CA PHE A 69 17.20 11.90 -7.48
C PHE A 69 16.23 12.59 -8.47
N GLY A 70 16.43 13.85 -8.85
CA GLY A 70 15.63 14.49 -9.91
C GLY A 70 15.46 16.01 -9.78
N LYS A 71 15.10 16.69 -10.88
CA LYS A 71 14.88 18.16 -10.96
C LYS A 71 13.37 18.50 -10.91
N GLY A 72 12.91 19.33 -9.97
CA GLY A 72 11.55 19.89 -9.97
C GLY A 72 10.94 20.20 -8.58
N PRO A 73 9.93 21.09 -8.49
CA PRO A 73 9.24 21.46 -7.23
C PRO A 73 8.26 20.40 -6.73
N ILE A 74 7.76 19.53 -7.62
CA ILE A 74 7.26 18.20 -7.32
C ILE A 74 8.28 17.28 -7.97
N LYS A 75 9.07 16.56 -7.17
CA LYS A 75 9.98 15.58 -7.74
C LYS A 75 9.14 14.49 -8.36
N ASP A 76 9.21 14.46 -9.67
CA ASP A 76 8.45 13.54 -10.47
C ASP A 76 8.77 12.11 -10.02
N PHE A 77 7.76 11.39 -9.49
CA PHE A 77 7.92 10.00 -9.09
C PHE A 77 8.31 9.11 -10.28
N THR A 78 8.25 9.62 -11.52
CA THR A 78 8.87 8.99 -12.69
C THR A 78 10.38 8.80 -12.55
N LEU A 79 11.07 9.41 -11.58
CA LEU A 79 12.46 9.09 -11.27
C LEU A 79 12.66 7.59 -11.01
N TYR A 80 11.66 6.92 -10.43
CA TYR A 80 11.68 5.48 -10.19
C TYR A 80 11.49 4.65 -11.47
N ASN A 81 11.29 5.29 -12.64
CA ASN A 81 11.40 4.64 -13.94
C ASN A 81 12.85 4.36 -14.34
N ASN A 82 13.84 5.06 -13.75
CA ASN A 82 15.26 4.81 -14.01
C ASN A 82 15.71 3.51 -13.29
N PRO A 83 16.21 2.50 -14.01
CA PRO A 83 16.76 1.27 -13.43
C PRO A 83 17.85 1.52 -12.38
N GLU A 84 18.71 2.52 -12.58
CA GLU A 84 19.79 2.86 -11.64
C GLU A 84 19.23 3.31 -10.28
N THR A 85 18.09 4.01 -10.29
CA THR A 85 17.42 4.42 -9.04
C THR A 85 16.75 3.25 -8.34
N ARG A 86 16.24 2.27 -9.09
CA ARG A 86 15.70 1.03 -8.50
C ARG A 86 16.80 0.15 -7.91
N PHE A 87 17.94 0.05 -8.60
CA PHE A 87 19.10 -0.73 -8.15
C PHE A 87 19.60 -0.34 -6.76
N ALA A 88 19.44 0.93 -6.36
CA ALA A 88 19.78 1.40 -5.01
C ALA A 88 19.02 0.68 -3.87
N GLY A 89 17.95 -0.05 -4.18
CA GLY A 89 17.25 -0.93 -3.22
C GLY A 89 16.79 -0.26 -1.93
N GLN A 90 16.21 0.94 -2.04
CA GLN A 90 15.66 1.72 -0.94
C GLN A 90 14.33 1.10 -0.43
N PRO A 91 14.32 0.37 0.70
CA PRO A 91 13.16 -0.41 1.12
C PRO A 91 11.91 0.44 1.41
N ALA A 92 12.11 1.73 1.71
CA ALA A 92 11.03 2.66 2.00
C ALA A 92 10.23 3.12 0.76
N VAL A 93 10.80 3.05 -0.46
CA VAL A 93 10.22 3.79 -1.61
C VAL A 93 10.36 3.13 -2.99
N ASN A 94 11.32 2.24 -3.23
CA ASN A 94 11.65 1.78 -4.60
C ASN A 94 11.43 0.28 -4.85
N GLY A 95 10.66 -0.41 -4.01
CA GLY A 95 10.28 -1.79 -4.23
C GLY A 95 9.49 -1.98 -5.54
N VAL A 96 9.77 -3.07 -6.24
CA VAL A 96 9.11 -3.46 -7.50
C VAL A 96 8.40 -4.79 -7.29
N GLY A 97 7.17 -4.92 -7.77
CA GLY A 97 6.51 -6.21 -7.75
C GLY A 97 5.18 -6.20 -8.47
N SER A 98 4.61 -7.40 -8.62
CA SER A 98 3.25 -7.55 -9.09
C SER A 98 2.26 -7.53 -7.92
N ALA A 99 1.00 -7.15 -8.19
CA ALA A 99 -0.04 -7.17 -7.16
C ALA A 99 -0.26 -8.58 -6.60
N ARG A 100 -0.12 -9.61 -7.46
CA ARG A 100 -0.17 -11.02 -7.06
C ARG A 100 1.00 -11.40 -6.15
N GLY A 101 2.23 -11.06 -6.54
CA GLY A 101 3.42 -11.36 -5.76
C GLY A 101 3.38 -10.69 -4.38
N LEU A 102 3.01 -9.40 -4.35
CA LEU A 102 2.91 -8.67 -3.09
C LEU A 102 1.79 -9.19 -2.20
N ALA A 103 0.62 -9.53 -2.76
CA ALA A 103 -0.45 -10.20 -2.02
C ALA A 103 0.01 -11.55 -1.44
N LEU A 104 0.72 -12.35 -2.23
CA LEU A 104 1.25 -13.65 -1.79
C LEU A 104 2.23 -13.50 -0.61
N VAL A 105 3.15 -12.54 -0.64
CA VAL A 105 4.05 -12.28 0.51
C VAL A 105 3.25 -11.96 1.77
N HIS A 106 2.22 -11.12 1.65
CA HIS A 106 1.39 -10.76 2.79
C HIS A 106 0.56 -11.94 3.28
N GLN A 107 0.08 -12.81 2.38
CA GLN A 107 -0.60 -14.05 2.74
C GLN A 107 0.35 -14.99 3.51
N LEU A 108 1.56 -15.21 3.01
CA LEU A 108 2.57 -16.05 3.67
C LEU A 108 3.01 -15.47 5.04
N ALA A 109 3.00 -14.14 5.19
CA ALA A 109 3.21 -13.50 6.48
C ALA A 109 2.01 -13.71 7.42
N MET A 110 0.79 -13.61 6.89
CA MET A 110 -0.46 -13.72 7.64
C MET A 110 -0.79 -15.16 8.07
N ASP A 111 -0.52 -16.16 7.22
CA ASP A 111 -0.86 -17.58 7.48
C ASP A 111 0.11 -18.27 8.45
N GLY A 112 1.26 -17.64 8.71
CA GLY A 112 2.27 -18.12 9.65
C GLY A 112 3.49 -18.75 8.99
N THR A 113 3.55 -18.76 7.66
CA THR A 113 4.69 -19.30 6.90
C THR A 113 5.95 -18.46 7.09
N LEU A 114 5.83 -17.12 7.07
CA LEU A 114 6.96 -16.20 7.26
C LEU A 114 7.05 -15.64 8.69
N LEU A 115 5.93 -15.45 9.38
CA LEU A 115 5.88 -14.85 10.70
C LEU A 115 5.32 -15.84 11.74
N SER A 116 5.96 -15.95 12.90
CA SER A 116 5.47 -16.81 13.98
C SER A 116 4.14 -16.31 14.56
N ASN A 117 3.35 -17.21 15.17
CA ASN A 117 2.07 -16.87 15.83
C ASN A 117 2.23 -15.71 16.82
N HIS A 118 3.29 -15.75 17.64
CA HIS A 118 3.61 -14.70 18.60
C HIS A 118 3.79 -13.32 17.97
N ILE A 119 4.44 -13.25 16.80
CA ILE A 119 4.59 -11.98 16.07
C ILE A 119 3.27 -11.55 15.45
N ARG A 120 2.52 -12.50 14.85
CA ARG A 120 1.20 -12.24 14.26
C ARG A 120 0.23 -11.63 15.27
N GLU A 121 0.12 -12.22 16.46
CA GLU A 121 -0.72 -11.71 17.56
C GLU A 121 -0.38 -10.26 17.94
N LYS A 122 0.91 -9.89 17.88
CA LYS A 122 1.34 -8.52 18.17
C LYS A 122 1.00 -7.54 17.05
N ILE A 123 1.22 -7.91 15.79
CA ILE A 123 1.08 -6.99 14.66
C ILE A 123 -0.37 -6.84 14.17
N PHE A 124 -1.31 -7.68 14.62
CA PHE A 124 -2.72 -7.59 14.23
C PHE A 124 -3.49 -6.49 14.96
N GLN A 125 -2.86 -5.77 15.89
CA GLN A 125 -3.43 -4.61 16.55
C GLN A 125 -2.51 -3.39 16.41
N PRO A 126 -3.09 -2.17 16.25
CA PRO A 126 -2.31 -0.95 16.23
C PRO A 126 -1.60 -0.72 17.58
N LEU A 127 -0.37 -0.19 17.52
CA LEU A 127 0.37 0.22 18.72
C LEU A 127 0.00 1.66 19.12
N PHE A 128 -0.23 2.51 18.13
CA PHE A 128 -0.64 3.90 18.28
C PHE A 128 -2.00 4.06 17.61
N MET A 129 -3.01 4.42 18.40
CA MET A 129 -4.38 4.60 17.92
C MET A 129 -4.73 6.08 17.86
N ASP A 130 -5.39 6.46 16.77
CA ASP A 130 -5.96 7.80 16.56
C ASP A 130 -4.99 8.97 16.83
N GLU A 131 -3.71 8.75 16.51
CA GLU A 131 -2.65 9.75 16.69
C GLU A 131 -2.51 10.65 15.46
N TYR A 132 -2.32 11.95 15.67
CA TYR A 132 -2.17 12.88 14.56
C TYR A 132 -0.77 12.77 13.94
N ASP A 133 -0.70 12.34 12.68
CA ASP A 133 0.55 12.27 11.94
C ASP A 133 0.89 13.65 11.33
N HIS A 134 1.91 14.29 11.87
CA HIS A 134 2.34 15.60 11.39
C HIS A 134 2.98 15.62 9.99
N SER A 135 3.42 14.46 9.49
CA SER A 135 4.03 14.30 8.17
C SER A 135 2.97 14.16 7.08
N ILE A 136 1.92 13.37 7.33
CA ILE A 136 0.80 13.13 6.41
C ILE A 136 -0.25 14.24 6.56
N GLY A 137 -0.48 14.73 7.77
CA GLY A 137 -1.47 15.77 8.08
C GLY A 137 -2.85 15.21 8.44
N GLU A 138 -2.91 14.00 8.97
CA GLU A 138 -4.16 13.34 9.34
C GLU A 138 -3.98 12.39 10.53
N VAL A 139 -5.10 12.03 11.16
CA VAL A 139 -5.14 11.03 12.23
C VAL A 139 -4.89 9.65 11.64
N GLN A 140 -4.01 8.89 12.28
CA GLN A 140 -3.51 7.60 11.80
C GLN A 140 -3.46 6.57 12.92
N ASN A 141 -3.64 5.30 12.54
CA ASN A 141 -3.41 4.15 13.39
C ASN A 141 -2.17 3.41 12.87
N LYS A 142 -1.15 3.22 13.72
CA LYS A 142 0.16 2.70 13.29
C LYS A 142 0.77 1.73 14.29
N GLY A 143 1.68 0.89 13.81
CA GLY A 143 2.43 -0.04 14.68
C GLY A 143 3.32 -0.97 13.87
N TYR A 144 4.51 -1.27 14.38
CA TYR A 144 5.42 -2.28 13.81
C TYR A 144 5.76 -2.10 12.31
N GLY A 145 5.73 -0.86 11.81
CA GLY A 145 5.96 -0.56 10.39
C GLY A 145 4.72 -0.62 9.49
N PHE A 146 3.56 -0.95 10.06
CA PHE A 146 2.27 -0.99 9.38
C PHE A 146 1.38 0.21 9.73
N MET A 147 0.46 0.48 8.81
CA MET A 147 -0.69 1.36 8.99
C MET A 147 -1.95 0.50 9.11
N PHE A 148 -2.87 0.96 9.95
CA PHE A 148 -4.08 0.24 10.31
C PHE A 148 -5.30 1.05 9.88
N THR A 149 -6.25 0.41 9.22
CA THR A 149 -7.51 1.03 8.81
C THR A 149 -8.66 0.08 9.04
N ARG A 150 -9.87 0.61 9.16
CA ARG A 150 -11.06 -0.22 9.30
C ARG A 150 -11.53 -0.70 7.93
N SER A 151 -11.79 -1.99 7.83
CA SER A 151 -12.44 -2.56 6.66
C SER A 151 -13.91 -2.11 6.56
N PRO A 152 -14.60 -2.37 5.43
CA PRO A 152 -16.04 -2.18 5.35
C PRO A 152 -16.83 -2.95 6.41
N THR A 153 -16.32 -4.08 6.93
CA THR A 153 -16.92 -4.87 8.03
C THR A 153 -16.55 -4.37 9.42
N GLY A 154 -15.68 -3.37 9.55
CA GLY A 154 -15.22 -2.84 10.84
C GLY A 154 -14.05 -3.60 11.46
N SER A 155 -13.61 -4.70 10.85
CA SER A 155 -12.39 -5.41 11.24
C SER A 155 -11.13 -4.58 10.95
N TRP A 156 -10.03 -4.92 11.62
CA TRP A 156 -8.75 -4.25 11.35
C TRP A 156 -8.09 -4.78 10.07
N GLN A 157 -7.67 -3.85 9.23
CA GLN A 157 -6.79 -4.12 8.10
C GLN A 157 -5.39 -3.63 8.42
N ILE A 158 -4.39 -4.48 8.21
CA ILE A 158 -2.98 -4.21 8.45
C ILE A 158 -2.25 -4.15 7.11
N GLY A 159 -1.44 -3.12 6.89
CA GLY A 159 -0.68 -3.03 5.65
C GLY A 159 0.02 -1.69 5.49
N HIS A 160 0.19 -1.26 4.25
CA HIS A 160 0.81 0.04 3.96
C HIS A 160 0.23 0.66 2.68
N MET A 161 0.17 1.98 2.65
CA MET A 161 -0.14 2.76 1.46
C MET A 161 1.14 3.32 0.83
N GLY A 162 1.21 3.36 -0.50
CA GLY A 162 2.25 4.05 -1.24
C GLY A 162 1.72 5.34 -1.85
N VAL A 163 2.59 6.35 -1.93
CA VAL A 163 2.29 7.58 -2.68
C VAL A 163 2.04 7.22 -4.14
N GLY A 164 0.99 7.79 -4.74
CA GLY A 164 0.53 7.43 -6.08
C GLY A 164 -0.63 6.44 -6.09
N GLY A 165 -1.03 5.94 -4.92
CA GLY A 165 -2.29 5.24 -4.69
C GLY A 165 -2.20 3.72 -4.70
N GLN A 166 -1.01 3.13 -4.77
CA GLN A 166 -0.82 1.70 -4.50
C GLN A 166 -1.03 1.37 -3.02
N ILE A 167 -1.64 0.23 -2.74
CA ILE A 167 -2.04 -0.19 -1.39
C ILE A 167 -1.97 -1.72 -1.30
N VAL A 168 -1.44 -2.24 -0.21
CA VAL A 168 -1.62 -3.64 0.19
C VAL A 168 -2.09 -3.70 1.62
N ARG A 169 -3.10 -4.51 1.88
CA ARG A 169 -3.66 -4.74 3.21
C ARG A 169 -4.06 -6.19 3.37
N PHE A 170 -3.92 -6.71 4.58
CA PHE A 170 -4.49 -7.98 4.98
C PHE A 170 -5.41 -7.79 6.18
N ASP A 171 -6.49 -8.56 6.23
CA ASP A 171 -7.55 -8.51 7.22
C ASP A 171 -7.66 -9.89 7.89
N PRO A 172 -7.06 -10.06 9.08
CA PRO A 172 -7.03 -11.33 9.80
C PRO A 172 -8.42 -11.91 10.10
N GLU A 173 -9.41 -11.06 10.35
CA GLU A 173 -10.75 -11.49 10.73
C GLU A 173 -11.52 -12.05 9.53
N ASN A 174 -11.26 -11.53 8.32
CA ASN A 174 -11.92 -11.98 7.08
C ASN A 174 -11.05 -12.93 6.23
N ASP A 175 -9.88 -13.32 6.73
CA ASP A 175 -8.88 -14.12 6.00
C ASP A 175 -8.60 -13.58 4.57
N LEU A 176 -8.41 -12.25 4.46
CA LEU A 176 -8.38 -11.57 3.18
C LEU A 176 -7.13 -10.72 3.01
N VAL A 177 -6.40 -10.94 1.92
CA VAL A 177 -5.36 -10.02 1.43
C VAL A 177 -5.86 -9.29 0.18
N LEU A 178 -5.82 -7.96 0.21
CA LEU A 178 -6.16 -7.11 -0.93
C LEU A 178 -4.97 -6.23 -1.31
N CYS A 179 -4.41 -6.49 -2.49
CA CYS A 179 -3.34 -5.69 -3.09
C CYS A 179 -3.84 -4.96 -4.34
N TYR A 180 -3.50 -3.69 -4.44
CA TYR A 180 -3.76 -2.83 -5.58
C TYR A 180 -2.50 -2.07 -5.95
N LEU A 181 -1.99 -2.31 -7.16
CA LEU A 181 -0.88 -1.57 -7.75
C LEU A 181 -1.36 -0.82 -8.99
N THR A 182 -0.78 0.35 -9.24
CA THR A 182 -1.07 1.20 -10.40
C THR A 182 0.23 1.83 -10.86
N ASN A 183 0.40 1.98 -12.18
CA ASN A 183 1.47 2.79 -12.74
C ASN A 183 1.03 4.23 -13.04
N ALA A 184 -0.28 4.51 -12.97
CA ALA A 184 -0.80 5.86 -13.06
C ALA A 184 -0.86 6.51 -11.67
N PHE A 185 -0.09 7.58 -11.48
CA PHE A 185 -0.05 8.33 -10.23
C PHE A 185 -1.41 8.98 -9.91
N LYS A 186 -1.93 8.67 -8.73
CA LYS A 186 -3.20 9.18 -8.21
C LYS A 186 -2.97 10.35 -7.24
N ALA A 187 -3.95 11.23 -7.12
CA ALA A 187 -3.93 12.34 -6.16
C ALA A 187 -4.22 11.86 -4.73
N GLY A 188 -5.12 10.87 -4.61
CA GLY A 188 -5.44 10.21 -3.35
C GLY A 188 -4.32 9.27 -2.90
N THR A 189 -4.20 9.13 -1.59
CA THR A 189 -3.34 8.15 -0.92
C THR A 189 -4.14 7.43 0.15
N GLY A 190 -3.81 6.16 0.43
CA GLY A 190 -4.48 5.37 1.45
C GLY A 190 -6.00 5.28 1.30
N GLU A 191 -6.72 5.64 2.36
CA GLU A 191 -8.19 5.61 2.40
C GLU A 191 -8.86 6.60 1.45
N HIS A 192 -8.09 7.49 0.80
CA HIS A 192 -8.60 8.50 -0.13
C HIS A 192 -8.51 8.06 -1.60
N VAL A 193 -7.99 6.87 -1.89
CA VAL A 193 -7.86 6.36 -3.26
C VAL A 193 -9.22 5.85 -3.77
N PHE A 194 -9.87 6.59 -4.66
CA PHE A 194 -11.19 6.26 -5.20
C PHE A 194 -11.25 4.83 -5.78
N THR A 195 -10.28 4.49 -6.63
CA THR A 195 -10.29 3.21 -7.37
C THR A 195 -10.14 2.01 -6.43
N TYR A 196 -9.19 2.09 -5.49
CA TYR A 196 -8.98 1.07 -4.47
C TYR A 196 -10.23 0.88 -3.62
N ASN A 197 -10.82 1.97 -3.11
CA ASN A 197 -11.99 1.86 -2.25
C ASN A 197 -13.20 1.24 -2.95
N ARG A 198 -13.38 1.52 -4.25
CA ARG A 198 -14.45 0.89 -5.03
C ARG A 198 -14.21 -0.62 -5.19
N LEU A 199 -12.96 -1.03 -5.43
CA LEU A 199 -12.57 -2.44 -5.47
C LEU A 199 -12.78 -3.11 -4.11
N GLN A 200 -12.27 -2.51 -3.03
CA GLN A 200 -12.40 -2.99 -1.66
C GLN A 200 -13.85 -3.23 -1.29
N ARG A 201 -14.74 -2.24 -1.45
CA ARG A 201 -16.17 -2.40 -1.13
C ARG A 201 -16.77 -3.61 -1.85
N LYS A 202 -16.45 -3.79 -3.14
CA LYS A 202 -16.96 -4.92 -3.93
C LYS A 202 -16.42 -6.27 -3.48
N VAL A 203 -15.13 -6.35 -3.11
CA VAL A 203 -14.55 -7.58 -2.56
C VAL A 203 -15.22 -7.93 -1.23
N TYR A 204 -15.42 -6.97 -0.34
CA TYR A 204 -16.10 -7.21 0.94
C TYR A 204 -17.60 -7.53 0.78
N ASP A 205 -18.28 -6.97 -0.23
CA ASP A 205 -19.64 -7.39 -0.58
C ASP A 205 -19.69 -8.90 -0.89
N ILE A 206 -18.71 -9.41 -1.66
CA ILE A 206 -18.60 -10.82 -2.02
C ILE A 206 -18.28 -11.69 -0.80
N VAL A 207 -17.29 -11.30 0.02
CA VAL A 207 -16.92 -12.05 1.23
C VAL A 207 -18.11 -12.21 2.17
N ARG A 208 -18.90 -11.13 2.38
CA ARG A 208 -20.13 -11.19 3.18
C ARG A 208 -21.17 -12.14 2.62
N GLN A 209 -21.33 -12.19 1.29
CA GLN A 209 -22.29 -13.10 0.66
C GLN A 209 -21.87 -14.55 0.84
N GLN A 210 -20.57 -14.84 0.72
CA GLN A 210 -20.02 -16.18 0.95
C GLN A 210 -20.23 -16.63 2.40
N GLN A 211 -19.89 -15.79 3.38
CA GLN A 211 -20.09 -16.09 4.81
C GLN A 211 -21.56 -16.43 5.13
N LYS A 212 -22.51 -15.61 4.64
CA LYS A 212 -23.96 -15.86 4.82
C LYS A 212 -24.42 -17.18 4.20
N THR A 213 -23.81 -17.59 3.09
CA THR A 213 -24.17 -18.83 2.39
C THR A 213 -23.67 -20.03 3.20
N SER A 214 -22.42 -20.00 3.67
CA SER A 214 -21.87 -21.02 4.57
C SER A 214 -22.72 -21.21 5.83
N ASP A 215 -23.08 -20.11 6.51
CA ASP A 215 -23.91 -20.15 7.73
C ASP A 215 -25.32 -20.73 7.51
N SER A 216 -25.83 -20.67 6.27
CA SER A 216 -27.14 -21.23 5.90
C SER A 216 -27.09 -22.70 5.49
N THR A 217 -25.90 -23.23 5.19
CA THR A 217 -25.72 -24.63 4.76
C THR A 217 -25.35 -25.55 5.92
N ASP A 218 -24.84 -24.99 7.02
CA ASP A 218 -24.54 -25.67 8.28
C ASP A 218 -25.73 -25.70 9.27
N LYS A 219 -26.94 -25.35 8.83
CA LYS A 219 -28.21 -25.48 9.56
C LYS A 219 -29.16 -26.44 8.87
#